data_AF-A0A0D1M3N1-F1
#
_entry.id   AF-A0A0D1M3N1-F1
#
_cell.length_a   1.000
_cell.length_b   1.000
_cell.length_c   1.000
_cell.angle_alpha   90.00
_cell.angle_beta   90.00
_cell.angle_gamma   90.00
#
_symmetry.space_group_name_H-M   'P 1'
#
loop_
_entity.id
_entity.type
_entity.pdbx_description
1 polymer ?
#
loop_
_entity_poly.entity_id
_entity_poly.type
_entity_poly.pdbx_seq_one_letter_code
_entity_poly.pdbx_strand_id
1 'polypeptide(L)'
;MLLLAALLFLVAFVAGAIEALIVRAYLETAVMGAWTHFIAFFGLEPVAGPREICLDYCAPPLPFLAGLIGLTAFGVAWLILVTAWWRSKR
;
A
#
# COMPACT_ATOMS: atom_id res chain seq x y z
N MET A 1 -4.51 -25.30 -8.58
CA MET A 1 -3.90 -24.70 -7.37
C MET A 1 -2.75 -23.74 -7.69
N LEU A 2 -1.79 -24.12 -8.55
CA LEU A 2 -0.69 -23.22 -8.94
C LEU A 2 -1.15 -21.94 -9.66
N LEU A 3 -2.14 -22.04 -10.56
CA LEU A 3 -2.74 -20.86 -11.21
C LEU A 3 -3.34 -19.87 -10.19
N LEU A 4 -3.99 -20.39 -9.13
CA LEU A 4 -4.55 -19.57 -8.06
C LEU A 4 -3.46 -18.86 -7.27
N ALA A 5 -2.37 -19.56 -6.94
CA ALA A 5 -1.22 -18.95 -6.28
C ALA A 5 -0.59 -17.85 -7.15
N ALA A 6 -0.43 -18.08 -8.46
CA ALA A 6 0.10 -17.08 -9.39
C ALA A 6 -0.78 -15.82 -9.45
N LEU A 7 -2.11 -15.98 -9.50
CA LEU A 7 -3.05 -14.86 -9.46
C LEU A 7 -2.96 -14.09 -8.13
N LEU A 8 -2.86 -14.78 -7.00
CA LEU A 8 -2.72 -14.14 -5.69
C LEU A 8 -1.40 -13.38 -5.55
N PHE A 9 -0.28 -13.90 -6.11
CA PHE A 9 0.98 -13.14 -6.18
C PHE A 9 0.86 -11.90 -7.06
N LEU A 10 0.14 -11.99 -8.18
CA LEU A 10 -0.11 -10.83 -9.05
C LEU A 10 -0.92 -9.76 -8.31
N VAL A 11 -1.97 -10.15 -7.58
CA VAL A 11 -2.76 -9.23 -6.74
C VAL A 11 -1.89 -8.60 -5.66
N ALA A 12 -1.06 -9.39 -4.97
CA ALA A 12 -0.14 -8.90 -3.96
C ALA A 12 0.87 -7.89 -4.53
N PHE A 13 1.39 -8.17 -5.73
CA PHE A 13 2.32 -7.28 -6.44
C PHE A 13 1.66 -5.94 -6.78
N VAL A 14 0.46 -5.95 -7.35
CA VAL A 14 -0.27 -4.72 -7.68
C VAL A 14 -0.61 -3.92 -6.43
N ALA A 15 -1.10 -4.57 -5.39
CA ALA A 15 -1.41 -3.93 -4.12
C ALA A 15 -0.16 -3.30 -3.47
N GLY A 16 0.97 -4.00 -3.49
CA GLY A 16 2.25 -3.48 -3.01
C GLY A 16 2.79 -2.31 -3.84
N ALA A 17 2.62 -2.35 -5.17
CA ALA A 17 3.00 -1.23 -6.04
C ALA A 17 2.17 0.02 -5.74
N ILE A 18 0.86 -0.14 -5.52
CA ILE A 18 -0.03 0.96 -5.13
C ILE A 18 0.40 1.53 -3.78
N GLU A 19 0.61 0.68 -2.76
CA GLU A 19 1.07 1.09 -1.43
C GLU A 19 2.40 1.87 -1.50
N ALA A 20 3.38 1.37 -2.26
CA ALA A 20 4.66 2.04 -2.44
C ALA A 20 4.51 3.43 -3.08
N LEU A 21 3.57 3.57 -4.03
CA LEU A 21 3.29 4.83 -4.71
C LEU A 21 2.66 5.85 -3.75
N ILE A 22 1.76 5.40 -2.87
CA ILE A 22 1.15 6.23 -1.82
C ILE A 22 2.21 6.68 -0.80
N VAL A 23 3.06 5.75 -0.33
CA VAL A 23 4.14 6.08 0.61
C VAL A 23 5.12 7.07 -0.03
N ARG A 24 5.48 6.87 -1.30
CA ARG A 24 6.32 7.80 -2.04
C ARG A 24 5.69 9.19 -2.15
N ALA A 25 4.42 9.27 -2.53
CA ALA A 25 3.70 10.54 -2.62
C ALA A 25 3.66 11.24 -1.25
N TYR A 26 3.41 10.50 -0.17
CA TYR A 26 3.44 11.04 1.19
C TYR A 26 4.83 11.59 1.55
N LEU A 27 5.90 10.84 1.30
CA LEU A 27 7.27 11.29 1.59
C LEU A 27 7.67 12.51 0.76
N GLU A 28 7.42 12.49 -0.55
CA GLU A 28 7.78 13.61 -1.43
C GLU A 28 7.03 14.89 -1.06
N THR A 29 5.77 14.79 -0.66
CA THR A 29 4.93 15.97 -0.44
C THR A 29 4.94 16.49 0.99
N ALA A 30 4.96 15.60 1.99
CA ALA A 30 5.02 15.99 3.40
C ALA A 30 6.43 16.47 3.80
N VAL A 31 7.49 15.90 3.20
CA VAL A 31 8.88 16.20 3.59
C VAL A 31 9.53 17.24 2.68
N MET A 32 9.22 17.26 1.36
CA MET A 32 9.87 18.21 0.44
C MET A 32 9.09 19.51 0.20
N GLY A 33 8.01 19.76 0.96
CA GLY A 33 7.33 21.06 0.98
C GLY A 33 6.33 21.31 -0.14
N ALA A 34 5.95 20.29 -0.92
CA ALA A 34 4.95 20.38 -2.00
C ALA A 34 3.50 20.20 -1.50
N TRP A 35 3.12 20.95 -0.46
CA TRP A 35 1.85 20.76 0.27
C TRP A 35 0.60 21.00 -0.58
N THR A 36 0.64 21.94 -1.52
CA THR A 36 -0.46 22.19 -2.47
C THR A 36 -0.74 21.00 -3.38
N HIS A 37 0.30 20.25 -3.75
CA HIS A 37 0.16 19.05 -4.58
C HIS A 37 -0.41 17.87 -3.78
N PHE A 38 -0.07 17.78 -2.50
CA PHE A 38 -0.64 16.81 -1.57
C PHE A 38 -2.16 16.95 -1.41
N ILE A 39 -2.61 18.18 -1.12
CA ILE A 39 -4.03 18.50 -0.93
C ILE A 39 -4.82 18.14 -2.20
N ALA A 40 -4.29 18.45 -3.38
CA ALA A 40 -4.93 18.10 -4.65
C ALA A 40 -4.95 16.59 -4.92
N PHE A 41 -3.88 15.86 -4.60
CA PHE A 41 -3.78 14.42 -4.83
C PHE A 41 -4.69 13.60 -3.89
N PHE A 42 -4.79 14.00 -2.63
CA PHE A 42 -5.61 13.32 -1.61
C PHE A 42 -7.01 13.93 -1.45
N GLY A 43 -7.34 15.00 -2.18
CA GLY A 43 -8.66 15.65 -2.13
C GLY A 43 -8.99 16.28 -0.77
N LEU A 44 -7.98 16.80 -0.07
CA LEU A 44 -8.15 17.43 1.24
C LEU A 44 -8.62 18.89 1.09
N GLU A 45 -9.19 19.48 2.14
CA GLU A 45 -9.54 20.90 2.12
C GLU A 45 -8.27 21.78 2.08
N PRO A 46 -8.29 22.91 1.35
CA PRO A 46 -7.14 23.79 1.23
C PRO A 46 -6.90 24.54 2.55
N VAL A 47 -5.86 24.13 3.29
CA VAL A 47 -5.46 24.77 4.55
C VAL A 47 -4.13 25.48 4.38
N ALA A 48 -3.94 26.59 5.11
CA ALA A 48 -2.79 27.49 5.01
C ALA A 48 -1.52 26.90 5.64
N GLY A 49 -1.00 25.82 5.05
CA GLY A 49 0.35 25.33 5.27
C GLY A 49 0.52 24.27 6.37
N PRO A 50 1.72 23.65 6.44
CA PRO A 50 1.99 22.47 7.25
C PRO A 50 2.04 22.73 8.76
N ARG A 51 2.21 23.98 9.19
CA ARG A 51 2.41 24.36 10.60
C ARG A 51 1.13 24.25 11.44
N GLU A 52 -0.04 24.38 10.82
CA GLU A 52 -1.34 24.20 11.51
C GLU A 52 -1.84 22.74 11.49
N ILE A 53 -1.28 21.90 10.61
CA ILE A 53 -1.71 20.51 10.44
C ILE A 53 -0.80 19.52 11.16
N CYS A 54 0.51 19.76 11.23
CA CYS A 54 1.45 18.73 11.72
C CYS A 54 1.61 18.62 13.23
N LEU A 55 0.91 19.44 14.03
CA LEU A 55 0.86 19.24 15.48
C LEU A 55 -0.19 18.19 15.89
N ASP A 56 -1.27 18.00 15.11
CA ASP A 56 -2.36 17.07 15.46
C ASP A 56 -2.76 16.08 14.35
N TYR A 57 -2.58 16.40 13.05
CA TYR A 57 -3.12 15.62 11.94
C TYR A 57 -2.18 15.58 10.71
N CYS A 58 -0.93 15.18 10.92
CA CYS A 58 0.11 15.18 9.87
C CYS A 58 -0.02 14.01 8.86
N ALA A 59 -1.01 13.13 9.00
CA ALA A 59 -1.25 12.01 8.09
C ALA A 59 -2.74 11.86 7.77
N PRO A 60 -3.17 12.01 6.51
CA PRO A 60 -4.50 11.56 6.09
C PRO A 60 -4.63 10.06 6.38
N PRO A 61 -5.85 9.51 6.48
CA PRO A 61 -6.04 8.07 6.60
C PRO A 61 -5.38 7.40 5.38
N LEU A 62 -4.16 6.90 5.59
CA LEU A 62 -3.45 6.12 4.59
C LEU A 62 -4.31 4.90 4.29
N PRO A 63 -4.42 4.47 3.02
CA PRO A 63 -5.18 3.30 2.63
C PRO A 63 -4.48 2.03 3.10
N PHE A 64 -4.53 1.79 4.41
CA PHE A 64 -4.00 0.62 5.11
C PHE A 64 -4.57 -0.70 4.55
N LEU A 65 -5.73 -0.59 3.90
CA LEU A 65 -6.40 -1.68 3.20
C LEU A 65 -5.56 -2.24 2.04
N ALA A 66 -4.84 -1.41 1.28
CA ALA A 66 -4.03 -1.86 0.15
C ALA A 66 -2.84 -2.70 0.64
N GLY A 67 -2.11 -2.21 1.64
CA GLY A 67 -1.09 -3.00 2.34
C GLY A 67 -1.63 -4.31 2.92
N LEU A 68 -2.78 -4.29 3.58
CA LEU A 68 -3.39 -5.49 4.18
C LEU A 68 -3.82 -6.53 3.11
N ILE A 69 -4.43 -6.09 2.01
CA ILE A 69 -4.81 -6.95 0.88
C ILE A 69 -3.55 -7.57 0.26
N GLY A 70 -2.50 -6.77 0.07
CA GLY A 70 -1.24 -7.26 -0.48
C GLY A 70 -0.60 -8.33 0.41
N LEU A 71 -0.54 -8.08 1.72
CA LEU A 71 0.10 -8.98 2.68
C LEU A 71 -0.66 -10.32 2.82
N THR A 72 -2.00 -10.24 2.90
CA THR A 72 -2.86 -11.43 3.00
C THR A 72 -2.84 -12.25 1.72
N ALA A 73 -2.94 -11.62 0.55
CA ALA A 73 -2.85 -12.31 -0.75
C ALA A 73 -1.50 -13.02 -0.92
N PHE A 74 -0.40 -12.35 -0.55
CA PHE A 74 0.95 -12.94 -0.57
C PHE A 74 1.05 -14.15 0.36
N GLY A 75 0.58 -14.02 1.61
CA GLY A 75 0.62 -15.10 2.59
C GLY A 75 -0.17 -16.34 2.14
N VAL A 76 -1.37 -16.14 1.57
CA VAL A 76 -2.18 -17.23 1.04
C VAL A 76 -1.52 -17.87 -0.18
N ALA A 77 -0.98 -17.08 -1.11
CA ALA A 77 -0.26 -17.59 -2.28
C ALA A 77 0.95 -18.45 -1.87
N TRP A 78 1.71 -18.00 -0.87
CA TRP A 78 2.85 -18.71 -0.31
C TRP A 78 2.44 -20.04 0.34
N LEU A 79 1.38 -20.03 1.15
CA LEU A 79 0.84 -21.26 1.75
C LEU A 79 0.41 -22.28 0.68
N ILE A 80 -0.21 -21.84 -0.40
CA ILE A 80 -0.58 -22.72 -1.52
C ILE A 80 0.66 -23.31 -2.18
N LEU A 81 1.72 -22.52 -2.40
CA LEU A 81 2.99 -23.02 -2.95
C LEU A 81 3.64 -24.06 -2.04
N VAL A 82 3.77 -23.76 -0.74
CA VAL A 82 4.40 -24.65 0.24
C VAL A 82 3.63 -25.96 0.35
N THR A 83 2.30 -25.90 0.40
CA THR A 83 1.45 -27.11 0.47
C THR A 83 1.49 -27.92 -0.82
N ALA A 84 1.51 -27.27 -1.99
CA ALA A 84 1.67 -27.95 -3.28
C ALA A 84 3.04 -28.64 -3.39
N TRP A 85 4.11 -27.96 -2.96
CA TRP A 85 5.46 -28.50 -2.95
C TRP A 85 5.60 -29.71 -2.03
N TRP A 86 5.05 -29.63 -0.82
CA TRP A 86 5.09 -30.74 0.13
C TRP A 86 4.31 -31.95 -0.37
N ARG A 87 3.11 -31.74 -0.94
CA ARG A 87 2.32 -32.83 -1.54
C ARG A 87 3.00 -33.47 -2.74
N SER A 88 3.73 -32.70 -3.55
CA SER A 88 4.44 -33.26 -4.71
C SER A 88 5.65 -34.12 -4.34
N LYS A 89 6.22 -33.94 -3.15
CA LYS A 89 7.38 -34.74 -2.67
C LYS A 89 7.00 -36.07 -2.02
N ARG A 90 5.73 -36.27 -1.69
CA ARG A 90 5.21 -37.47 -1.03
C ARG A 90 4.52 -38.36 -2.06
#